data_AF-A0A9Q3YRW5-F1
#
_entry.id   AF-A0A9Q3YRW5-F1
#
_cell.length_a   1.000
_cell.length_b   1.000
_cell.length_c   1.000
_cell.angle_alpha   90.00
_cell.angle_beta   90.00
_cell.angle_gamma   90.00
#
_symmetry.space_group_name_H-M   'P 1'
#
loop_
_entity.id
_entity.type
_entity.pdbx_description
1 polymer ?
#
loop_
_entity_poly.entity_id
_entity_poly.type
_entity_poly.pdbx_seq_one_letter_code
_entity_poly.pdbx_strand_id
1 'polypeptide(L)'
;MTDNIVEDALGRVLAYLRLSGVTVGTGTTRAALRLVDETLEAGEDGLLERLMAAVPERFGLDHPEPPMLAPPVHHGSIHYARRS
;
A
#
# COMPACT_ATOMS: atom_id res chain seq x y z
N MET A 1 2.93 -21.72 -6.46
CA MET A 1 2.05 -21.05 -5.48
C MET A 1 2.52 -21.57 -4.14
N THR A 2 3.13 -20.72 -3.32
CA THR A 2 3.73 -21.15 -2.04
C THR A 2 2.60 -21.60 -1.11
N ASP A 3 2.64 -22.85 -0.67
CA ASP A 3 1.71 -23.43 0.32
C ASP A 3 1.88 -22.81 1.74
N ASN A 4 2.76 -21.81 1.88
CA ASN A 4 3.08 -21.17 3.14
C ASN A 4 2.55 -19.73 3.17
N ILE A 5 1.45 -19.52 3.88
CA ILE A 5 0.80 -18.22 4.07
C ILE A 5 1.74 -17.17 4.68
N VAL A 6 2.66 -17.59 5.56
CA VAL A 6 3.64 -16.70 6.21
C VAL A 6 4.66 -16.21 5.20
N GLU A 7 5.12 -17.10 4.31
CA GLU A 7 6.07 -16.76 3.26
C GLU A 7 5.45 -15.81 2.22
N ASP A 8 4.20 -16.05 1.81
CA ASP A 8 3.47 -15.14 0.93
C ASP A 8 3.26 -13.77 1.57
N ALA A 9 2.82 -13.74 2.84
CA ALA A 9 2.62 -12.52 3.61
C ALA A 9 3.91 -11.70 3.71
N LEU A 10 5.02 -12.33 4.11
CA LEU A 10 6.33 -11.68 4.18
C LEU A 10 6.77 -11.18 2.80
N GLY A 11 6.60 -11.99 1.76
CA GLY A 11 6.93 -11.63 0.39
C GLY A 11 6.20 -10.36 -0.06
N ARG A 12 4.92 -10.24 0.28
CA ARG A 12 4.09 -9.07 -0.02
C ARG A 12 4.53 -7.83 0.76
N VAL A 13 4.83 -7.95 2.05
CA VAL A 13 5.36 -6.84 2.86
C VAL A 13 6.68 -6.34 2.27
N LEU A 14 7.62 -7.24 1.96
CA LEU A 14 8.91 -6.86 1.40
C LEU A 14 8.79 -6.25 0.00
N ALA A 15 7.88 -6.75 -0.83
CA ALA A 15 7.59 -6.17 -2.14
C ALA A 15 7.02 -4.76 -2.01
N TYR A 16 6.06 -4.57 -1.11
CA TYR A 16 5.47 -3.25 -0.83
C TYR A 16 6.53 -2.25 -0.38
N LEU A 17 7.38 -2.61 0.58
CA LEU A 17 8.47 -1.75 1.06
C LEU A 17 9.42 -1.33 -0.06
N ARG A 18 9.79 -2.24 -0.97
CA ARG A 18 10.61 -1.92 -2.14
C ARG A 18 9.92 -0.93 -3.08
N LEU A 19 8.63 -1.12 -3.33
CA LEU A 19 7.83 -0.23 -4.17
C LEU A 19 7.63 1.16 -3.53
N SER A 20 7.59 1.21 -2.19
CA SER A 20 7.56 2.45 -1.41
C SER A 20 8.94 3.13 -1.26
N GLY A 21 9.99 2.62 -1.93
CA GLY A 21 11.33 3.22 -1.90
C GLY A 21 12.15 2.88 -0.66
N VAL A 22 11.69 1.96 0.19
CA VAL A 22 12.46 1.49 1.35
C VAL A 22 13.50 0.46 0.92
N THR A 23 14.75 0.72 1.26
CA THR A 23 15.84 -0.26 1.10
C THR A 23 15.61 -1.46 2.01
N VAL A 24 15.39 -2.64 1.42
CA VAL A 24 15.24 -3.88 2.18
C VAL A 24 16.62 -4.45 2.54
N GLY A 25 17.03 -4.24 3.79
CA GLY A 25 18.19 -4.88 4.40
C GLY A 25 17.82 -5.86 5.51
N THR A 26 18.81 -6.39 6.24
CA THR A 26 18.60 -7.35 7.33
C THR A 26 17.71 -6.78 8.45
N GLY A 27 17.88 -5.50 8.80
CA GLY A 27 17.06 -4.83 9.81
C GLY A 27 15.59 -4.75 9.40
N THR A 28 15.33 -4.25 8.19
CA THR A 28 13.98 -4.16 7.60
C THR A 28 13.32 -5.53 7.49
N THR A 29 14.08 -6.54 7.08
CA THR A 29 13.58 -7.91 6.96
C THR A 29 13.18 -8.49 8.32
N ARG A 30 14.00 -8.26 9.36
CA ARG A 30 13.69 -8.68 10.73
C ARG A 30 12.47 -7.95 11.29
N ALA A 31 12.31 -6.66 11.00
CA ALA A 31 11.14 -5.90 11.39
C ALA A 31 9.86 -6.41 10.69
N ALA A 32 9.95 -6.73 9.39
CA ALA A 32 8.85 -7.30 8.63
C ALA A 32 8.44 -8.68 9.16
N LEU A 33 9.41 -9.54 9.50
CA LEU A 33 9.15 -10.83 10.14
C LEU A 33 8.40 -10.68 11.46
N ARG A 34 8.83 -9.75 12.33
CA ARG A 34 8.14 -9.47 13.59
C ARG A 34 6.72 -8.99 13.36
N LEU A 35 6.50 -8.11 12.38
CA LEU A 35 5.16 -7.64 12.05
C LEU A 35 4.25 -8.78 11.58
N VAL A 36 4.76 -9.69 10.76
CA VAL A 36 4.02 -10.90 10.32
C VAL A 36 3.68 -11.79 11.51
N ASP A 37 4.63 -12.05 12.39
CA ASP A 37 4.45 -12.84 13.60
C ASP A 37 3.38 -12.24 14.54
N GLU A 38 3.51 -10.96 14.88
CA GLU A 38 2.55 -10.23 15.71
C GLU A 38 1.13 -10.22 15.11
N THR A 39 1.01 -10.14 13.78
CA THR A 39 -0.31 -10.15 13.12
C THR A 39 -0.90 -11.57 13.05
N LEU A 40 -0.05 -12.60 12.94
CA LEU A 40 -0.45 -14.01 13.02
C LEU A 40 -0.93 -14.39 14.42
N GLU A 41 -0.34 -13.85 15.47
CA GLU A 41 -0.81 -14.06 16.86
C GLU A 41 -2.27 -13.60 17.04
N ALA A 42 -2.71 -12.59 16.27
CA ALA A 42 -4.10 -12.13 16.26
C ALA A 42 -5.04 -13.01 15.40
N GLY A 43 -4.52 -14.02 14.70
CA GLY A 43 -5.26 -14.96 13.85
C GLY A 43 -4.94 -14.84 12.36
N GLU A 44 -5.27 -15.89 11.61
CA GLU A 44 -4.99 -15.98 10.16
C GLU A 44 -6.05 -15.27 9.30
N ASP A 45 -7.31 -15.23 9.75
CA ASP A 45 -8.41 -14.62 9.01
C ASP A 45 -8.12 -13.14 8.78
N GLY A 46 -8.05 -12.69 7.52
CA GLY A 46 -7.75 -11.30 7.18
C GLY A 46 -6.31 -10.85 7.49
N LEU A 47 -5.37 -11.79 7.68
CA LEU A 47 -3.96 -11.52 7.99
C LEU A 47 -3.35 -10.46 7.07
N LEU A 48 -3.51 -10.65 5.76
CA LEU A 48 -2.90 -9.75 4.77
C LEU A 48 -3.45 -8.32 4.87
N GLU A 49 -4.77 -8.18 5.03
CA GLU A 49 -5.42 -6.87 5.12
C GLU A 49 -4.89 -6.10 6.33
N ARG A 50 -4.83 -6.76 7.49
CA ARG A 50 -4.23 -6.18 8.70
C ARG A 50 -2.75 -5.84 8.53
N LEU A 51 -1.97 -6.73 7.90
CA LEU A 51 -0.57 -6.47 7.62
C LEU A 51 -0.40 -5.21 6.76
N MET A 52 -1.12 -5.12 5.65
CA MET A 52 -1.01 -3.98 4.75
C MET A 52 -1.48 -2.67 5.39
N ALA A 53 -2.44 -2.73 6.32
CA ALA A 53 -2.84 -1.57 7.12
C ALA A 53 -1.73 -1.13 8.11
N ALA A 54 -1.02 -2.10 8.72
CA ALA A 54 0.01 -1.82 9.73
C ALA A 54 1.39 -1.45 9.14
N VAL A 55 1.69 -1.87 7.92
CA VAL A 55 3.01 -1.63 7.28
C VAL A 55 3.36 -0.13 7.18
N PRO A 56 2.48 0.76 6.68
CA PRO A 56 2.81 2.18 6.60
C PRO A 56 3.19 2.79 7.95
N GLU A 57 2.43 2.47 8.99
CA GLU A 57 2.69 2.98 10.35
C GLU A 57 3.99 2.41 10.92
N ARG A 58 4.23 1.10 10.78
CA ARG A 58 5.41 0.42 11.32
C ARG A 58 6.72 0.91 10.70
N PHE A 59 6.71 1.25 9.41
CA PHE A 59 7.90 1.62 8.66
C PHE A 59 8.00 3.13 8.39
N GLY A 60 7.07 3.94 8.93
CA GLY A 60 7.08 5.39 8.78
C GLY A 60 6.96 5.82 7.32
N LEU A 61 6.15 5.13 6.55
CA LEU A 61 5.94 5.46 5.14
C LEU A 61 5.00 6.65 5.03
N ASP A 62 5.41 7.64 4.24
CA ASP A 62 4.52 8.75 3.91
C ASP A 62 3.26 8.19 3.25
N HIS A 63 2.11 8.49 3.85
CA HIS A 63 0.85 8.26 3.16
C HIS A 63 0.81 9.21 1.97
N PRO A 64 0.58 8.73 0.74
CA PRO A 64 0.41 9.63 -0.38
C PRO A 64 -0.73 10.58 -0.03
N GLU A 65 -0.43 11.89 0.03
CA GLU A 65 -1.48 12.89 0.17
C GLU A 65 -2.49 12.66 -0.96
N PRO A 66 -3.80 12.61 -0.65
CA PRO A 66 -4.80 12.46 -1.69
C PRO A 66 -4.58 13.58 -2.70
N PRO A 67 -4.64 13.30 -4.02
CA PRO A 67 -4.44 14.33 -5.02
C PRO A 67 -5.46 15.45 -4.75
N MET A 68 -4.98 16.69 -4.76
CA MET A 68 -5.82 17.87 -4.61
C MET A 68 -7.08 17.72 -5.47
N LEU A 69 -8.25 17.85 -4.84
CA LEU A 69 -9.54 17.88 -5.52
C LEU A 69 -9.44 18.89 -6.68
N ALA A 70 -9.62 18.39 -7.91
CA ALA A 70 -9.59 19.24 -9.08
C ALA A 70 -10.63 20.38 -8.92
N PRO A 71 -10.38 21.57 -9.48
CA PRO A 71 -11.37 22.65 -9.46
C PRO A 71 -12.68 22.16 -10.09
N PRO A 72 -13.85 22.66 -9.63
CA PRO A 72 -15.14 22.27 -10.18
C PRO A 72 -15.12 22.44 -11.70
N VAL A 73 -15.39 21.35 -12.43
CA VAL A 73 -15.51 21.39 -13.89
C VAL A 73 -16.76 22.18 -14.23
N HIS A 74 -16.61 23.48 -14.47
CA HIS A 74 -17.65 24.28 -15.09
C HIS A 74 -17.70 23.89 -16.57
N HIS A 75 -18.70 23.08 -16.95
CA HIS A 75 -19.05 22.83 -18.33
C HIS A 75 -19.58 24.12 -18.98
N GLY A 76 -18.68 25.07 -19.24
CA GLY A 76 -18.94 26.20 -20.10
C GLY A 76 -19.09 25.67 -21.52
N SER A 77 -20.33 25.62 -22.00
CA SER A 77 -20.72 25.20 -23.34
C SER A 77 -19.78 25.76 -24.40
N ILE A 78 -18.95 24.90 -25.02
CA ILE A 78 -18.21 25.27 -26.21
C ILE A 78 -19.24 25.42 -27.34
N HIS A 79 -19.64 26.66 -27.61
CA HIS A 79 -20.44 26.98 -28.79
C HIS A 79 -19.53 26.85 -30.02
N TYR A 80 -19.55 25.68 -30.66
CA TYR A 80 -19.05 25.57 -32.02
C TYR A 80 -19.94 26.43 -32.92
N ALA A 81 -19.40 27.52 -33.46
CA ALA A 81 -20.08 28.30 -34.47
C ALA A 81 -20.36 27.40 -35.67
N ARG A 82 -21.64 27.13 -35.94
CA ARG A 82 -22.07 26.43 -37.14
C ARG A 82 -21.77 27.33 -38.34
N ARG A 83 -20.74 26.97 -39.10
CA ARG A 83 -20.40 27.63 -40.37
C ARG A 83 -21.46 27.24 -41.40
N SER A 84 -22.22 28.21 -41.90
CA SER A 84 -23.06 28.12 -43.12
C SER A 84 -22.39 28.90 -44.23
#